data_AF-A0AAW9L7G3-F1
#
_entry.id   AF-A0AAW9L7G3-F1
#
_cell.length_a   1.000
_cell.length_b   1.000
_cell.length_c   1.000
_cell.angle_alpha   90.00
_cell.angle_beta   90.00
_cell.angle_gamma   90.00
#
_symmetry.space_group_name_H-M   'P 1'
#
loop_
_entity.id
_entity.type
_entity.pdbx_description
1 polymer ?
#
loop_
_entity_poly.entity_id
_entity_poly.type
_entity_poly.pdbx_seq_one_letter_code
_entity_poly.pdbx_strand_id
1 'polypeptide(L)'
;MSFPYHTIPDGNAALPHHFVLALLAALVPLLVVWDDYPDREPWVVLVGILGGLFAFGLVWPRYPAVGASLTLASNAVVLLAPLRPAWSTYWPRRHRALVVGLALLAADDSVQHALGVVTPVDWLWKHGGRLVVRRLGEVFVGWSTVI
;
A
#
# COMPACT_ATOMS: atom_id res chain seq x y z
N MET A 1 -2.77 -24.31 -5.97
CA MET A 1 -2.98 -22.92 -5.48
C MET A 1 -3.56 -22.12 -6.63
N SER A 2 -4.62 -21.35 -6.41
CA SER A 2 -5.18 -20.43 -7.42
C SER A 2 -4.50 -19.07 -7.30
N PHE A 3 -4.34 -18.38 -8.43
CA PHE A 3 -3.91 -16.99 -8.46
C PHE A 3 -5.07 -16.09 -8.93
N PRO A 4 -5.37 -15.00 -8.21
CA PRO A 4 -4.88 -14.67 -6.87
C PRO A 4 -5.41 -15.67 -5.82
N TYR A 5 -4.77 -15.72 -4.66
CA TYR A 5 -5.24 -16.50 -3.51
C TYR A 5 -6.64 -16.04 -3.08
N HIS A 6 -6.85 -14.72 -2.98
CA HIS A 6 -8.16 -14.12 -2.79
C HIS A 6 -8.71 -13.54 -4.10
N THR A 7 -9.87 -14.05 -4.54
CA THR A 7 -10.62 -13.49 -5.69
C THR A 7 -10.97 -12.02 -5.46
N ILE A 8 -11.34 -11.68 -4.22
CA ILE A 8 -11.52 -10.31 -3.73
C ILE A 8 -10.75 -10.22 -2.40
N PRO A 9 -9.79 -9.29 -2.23
CA PRO A 9 -9.09 -9.05 -0.96
C PRO A 9 -10.05 -8.99 0.24
N ASP A 10 -9.93 -9.94 1.18
CA ASP A 10 -10.81 -10.12 2.34
C ASP A 10 -12.33 -10.04 2.07
N GLY A 11 -12.75 -10.35 0.83
CA GLY A 11 -14.14 -10.24 0.39
C GLY A 11 -14.60 -8.82 0.06
N ASN A 12 -13.81 -7.77 0.34
CA ASN A 12 -14.11 -6.40 -0.04
C ASN A 12 -12.84 -5.52 -0.11
N ALA A 13 -12.43 -5.13 -1.32
CA ALA A 13 -11.27 -4.27 -1.54
C ALA A 13 -11.46 -2.81 -1.09
N ALA A 14 -12.70 -2.37 -0.82
CA ALA A 14 -13.01 -1.02 -0.34
C ALA A 14 -12.97 -0.89 1.20
N LEU A 15 -12.91 -2.02 1.93
CA LEU A 15 -12.67 -1.99 3.36
C LEU A 15 -11.23 -1.56 3.68
N PRO A 16 -10.93 -1.19 4.93
CA PRO A 16 -9.58 -0.80 5.31
C PRO A 16 -8.55 -1.91 5.01
N HIS A 17 -7.68 -1.62 4.07
CA HIS A 17 -6.53 -2.43 3.65
C HIS A 17 -5.27 -1.59 3.88
N HIS A 18 -4.25 -2.17 4.52
CA HIS A 18 -3.00 -1.43 4.72
C HIS A 18 -2.30 -1.13 3.40
N PHE A 19 -2.61 -1.86 2.32
CA PHE A 19 -2.27 -1.47 0.95
C PHE A 19 -2.73 -0.05 0.62
N VAL A 20 -4.04 0.20 0.74
CA VAL A 20 -4.67 1.46 0.36
C VAL A 20 -4.16 2.59 1.26
N LEU A 21 -4.12 2.36 2.57
CA LEU A 21 -3.66 3.36 3.54
C LEU A 21 -2.19 3.72 3.33
N ALA A 22 -1.33 2.74 3.07
CA ALA A 22 0.10 2.98 2.88
C ALA A 22 0.38 3.74 1.58
N LEU A 23 -0.30 3.40 0.47
CA LEU A 23 -0.13 4.11 -0.80
C LEU A 23 -0.70 5.54 -0.75
N LEU A 24 -1.83 5.76 -0.08
CA LEU A 24 -2.33 7.12 0.17
C LEU A 24 -1.36 7.93 1.03
N ALA A 25 -0.80 7.32 2.09
CA ALA A 25 0.23 7.98 2.91
C ALA A 25 1.51 8.28 2.12
N ALA A 26 1.87 7.44 1.13
CA ALA A 26 3.05 7.63 0.30
C ALA A 26 2.94 8.84 -0.64
N LEU A 27 1.72 9.32 -0.92
CA LEU A 27 1.50 10.58 -1.64
C LEU A 27 2.07 11.78 -0.86
N VAL A 28 2.06 11.76 0.48
CA VAL A 28 2.54 12.91 1.27
C VAL A 28 4.03 13.21 1.03
N PRO A 29 4.99 12.30 1.27
CA PRO A 29 6.39 12.57 0.98
C PRO A 29 6.65 12.80 -0.51
N LEU A 30 5.86 12.20 -1.41
CA LEU A 30 5.94 12.43 -2.85
C LEU A 30 5.57 13.86 -3.22
N LEU A 31 4.45 14.37 -2.71
CA LEU A 31 3.97 15.72 -3.00
C LEU A 31 4.86 16.79 -2.37
N VAL A 32 5.51 16.49 -1.24
CA VAL A 32 6.50 17.38 -0.61
C VAL A 32 7.75 17.56 -1.47
N VAL A 33 8.17 16.52 -2.20
CA VAL A 33 9.37 16.57 -3.06
C VAL A 33 9.02 16.82 -4.54
N TRP A 34 7.74 16.99 -4.87
CA TRP A 34 7.31 17.33 -6.21
C TRP A 34 7.86 18.72 -6.58
N ASP A 35 8.53 18.81 -7.73
CA ASP A 35 9.13 20.04 -8.24
C ASP A 35 8.77 20.27 -9.72
N ASP A 36 9.08 21.46 -10.23
CA ASP A 36 8.82 21.86 -11.63
C ASP A 36 9.97 21.46 -12.58
N TYR A 37 10.83 20.53 -12.18
CA TYR A 37 11.96 20.07 -12.99
C TYR A 37 11.62 18.71 -13.63
N PRO A 38 11.39 18.64 -14.96
CA PRO A 38 10.89 17.42 -15.62
C PRO A 38 11.75 16.17 -15.37
N ASP A 39 13.06 16.34 -15.21
CA ASP A 39 14.02 15.24 -14.99
C ASP A 39 14.07 14.74 -13.53
N ARG A 40 13.40 15.42 -12.61
CA ARG A 40 13.45 15.17 -11.15
C ARG A 40 12.08 14.80 -10.57
N GLU A 41 11.03 15.02 -11.34
CA GLU A 41 9.65 14.76 -10.95
C GLU A 41 9.45 13.30 -10.49
N PRO A 42 8.72 13.09 -9.38
CA PRO A 42 8.41 11.76 -8.83
C PRO A 42 7.34 11.01 -9.62
N TRP A 43 7.12 11.34 -10.90
CA TRP A 43 5.98 10.87 -11.66
C TRP A 43 5.90 9.34 -11.75
N VAL A 44 7.03 8.61 -11.81
CA VAL A 44 7.00 7.13 -11.82
C VAL A 44 6.47 6.57 -10.50
N VAL A 45 6.78 7.19 -9.34
CA VAL A 45 6.18 6.80 -8.05
C VAL A 45 4.70 7.13 -8.06
N LEU A 46 4.33 8.31 -8.58
CA LEU A 46 2.91 8.71 -8.66
C LEU A 46 2.11 7.72 -9.53
N VAL A 47 2.63 7.34 -10.69
CA VAL A 47 2.02 6.32 -11.57
C VAL A 47 1.92 4.98 -10.85
N GLY A 48 2.95 4.55 -10.13
CA GLY A 48 2.90 3.33 -9.32
C GLY A 48 1.85 3.41 -8.20
N ILE A 49 1.74 4.54 -7.51
CA ILE A 49 0.74 4.75 -6.44
C ILE A 49 -0.68 4.73 -7.02
N LEU A 50 -0.95 5.59 -8.01
CA LEU A 50 -2.28 5.71 -8.61
C LEU A 50 -2.69 4.42 -9.34
N GLY A 51 -1.76 3.79 -10.06
CA GLY A 51 -1.96 2.50 -10.70
C GLY A 51 -2.27 1.39 -9.69
N GLY A 52 -1.56 1.36 -8.56
CA GLY A 52 -1.81 0.42 -7.48
C GLY A 52 -3.19 0.60 -6.86
N LEU A 53 -3.55 1.84 -6.48
CA LEU A 53 -4.87 2.17 -5.92
C LEU A 53 -6.01 1.82 -6.88
N PHE A 54 -5.86 2.16 -8.17
CA PHE A 54 -6.83 1.82 -9.21
C PHE A 54 -6.96 0.31 -9.41
N ALA A 55 -5.83 -0.39 -9.55
CA ALA A 55 -5.80 -1.84 -9.76
C ALA A 55 -6.43 -2.59 -8.59
N PHE A 56 -6.05 -2.27 -7.36
CA PHE A 56 -6.54 -2.92 -6.16
C PHE A 56 -8.02 -2.63 -5.91
N GLY A 57 -8.41 -1.34 -5.97
CA GLY A 57 -9.77 -0.93 -5.61
C GLY A 57 -10.81 -1.19 -6.69
N LEU A 58 -10.44 -1.12 -7.98
CA LEU A 58 -11.41 -1.12 -9.08
C LEU A 58 -11.25 -2.30 -10.05
N VAL A 59 -10.02 -2.74 -10.32
CA VAL A 59 -9.78 -3.82 -11.30
C VAL A 59 -9.88 -5.19 -10.63
N TRP A 60 -9.20 -5.40 -9.50
CA TRP A 60 -9.15 -6.71 -8.82
C TRP A 60 -10.54 -7.28 -8.51
N PRO A 61 -11.51 -6.52 -7.96
CA PRO A 61 -12.83 -7.06 -7.65
C PRO A 61 -13.62 -7.55 -8.89
N ARG A 62 -13.27 -7.06 -10.09
CA ARG A 62 -13.94 -7.40 -11.36
C ARG A 62 -13.15 -8.41 -12.19
N TYR A 63 -11.83 -8.31 -12.18
CA TYR A 63 -10.89 -9.11 -12.95
C TYR A 63 -9.73 -9.56 -12.05
N PRO A 64 -9.92 -10.60 -11.22
CA PRO A 64 -9.02 -10.92 -10.11
C PRO A 64 -7.56 -11.12 -10.51
N ALA A 65 -7.28 -11.95 -11.52
CA ALA A 65 -5.92 -12.21 -11.99
C ALA A 65 -5.24 -10.97 -12.59
N VAL A 66 -6.00 -10.13 -13.31
CA VAL A 66 -5.49 -8.91 -13.91
C VAL A 66 -5.22 -7.87 -12.84
N GLY A 67 -6.17 -7.63 -11.93
CA GLY A 67 -6.04 -6.67 -10.85
C GLY A 67 -4.93 -7.02 -9.86
N ALA A 68 -4.79 -8.30 -9.50
CA ALA A 68 -3.69 -8.76 -8.66
C ALA A 68 -2.33 -8.50 -9.32
N SER A 69 -2.19 -8.88 -10.60
CA SER A 69 -0.96 -8.65 -11.38
C SER A 69 -0.61 -7.16 -11.46
N LEU A 70 -1.59 -6.32 -11.80
CA LEU A 70 -1.41 -4.87 -11.90
C LEU A 70 -1.09 -4.24 -10.55
N THR A 71 -1.71 -4.70 -9.47
CA THR A 71 -1.43 -4.23 -8.11
C THR A 71 0.02 -4.51 -7.73
N LEU A 72 0.48 -5.75 -7.91
CA LEU A 72 1.86 -6.15 -7.60
C LEU A 72 2.87 -5.39 -8.46
N ALA A 73 2.62 -5.28 -9.77
CA ALA A 73 3.49 -4.55 -10.67
C ALA A 73 3.58 -3.06 -10.30
N SER A 74 2.45 -2.42 -9.99
CA SER A 74 2.40 -1.02 -9.59
C SER A 74 3.14 -0.79 -8.28
N ASN A 75 2.96 -1.66 -7.28
CA ASN A 75 3.68 -1.54 -6.01
C ASN A 75 5.19 -1.81 -6.18
N ALA A 76 5.59 -2.73 -7.06
CA ALA A 76 6.99 -2.92 -7.43
C ALA A 76 7.60 -1.65 -8.06
N VAL A 77 6.83 -0.92 -8.87
CA VAL A 77 7.25 0.38 -9.39
C VAL A 77 7.49 1.37 -8.25
N VAL A 78 6.59 1.49 -7.28
CA VAL A 78 6.77 2.38 -6.11
C VAL A 78 8.02 2.00 -5.30
N LEU A 79 8.28 0.72 -5.10
CA LEU A 79 9.46 0.21 -4.37
C LEU A 79 10.78 0.53 -5.07
N LEU A 80 10.82 0.31 -6.39
CA LEU A 80 12.07 0.34 -7.16
C LEU A 80 12.41 1.73 -7.67
N ALA A 81 11.41 2.57 -7.92
CA ALA A 81 11.64 3.85 -8.57
C ALA A 81 12.59 4.78 -7.75
N PRO A 82 12.50 4.88 -6.40
CA PRO A 82 13.45 5.63 -5.58
C PRO A 82 14.92 5.17 -5.66
N LEU A 83 15.19 3.98 -6.23
CA LEU A 83 16.53 3.45 -6.41
C LEU A 83 17.22 3.96 -7.69
N ARG A 84 16.48 4.60 -8.61
CA ARG A 84 17.08 5.17 -9.83
C ARG A 84 18.06 6.30 -9.47
N PRO A 85 19.24 6.39 -10.13
CA PRO A 85 20.26 7.40 -9.83
C PRO A 85 19.73 8.85 -9.86
N ALA A 86 18.88 9.16 -10.84
CA ALA A 86 18.28 10.49 -10.96
C ALA A 86 17.58 10.90 -9.66
N TRP A 87 16.84 9.99 -9.04
CA TRP A 87 16.04 10.32 -7.85
C TRP A 87 16.80 10.15 -6.55
N SER A 88 17.73 9.19 -6.51
CA SER A 88 18.56 8.98 -5.33
C SER A 88 19.57 10.11 -5.09
N THR A 89 19.89 10.89 -6.12
CA THR A 89 20.72 12.12 -6.03
C THR A 89 19.93 13.31 -5.50
N TYR A 90 18.72 13.58 -6.01
CA TYR A 90 18.00 14.82 -5.70
C TYR A 90 17.06 14.72 -4.50
N TRP A 91 16.51 13.54 -4.19
CA TRP A 91 15.51 13.45 -3.12
C TRP A 91 16.15 13.26 -1.75
N PRO A 92 15.68 13.98 -0.71
CA PRO A 92 16.16 13.77 0.64
C PRO A 92 15.98 12.31 1.07
N ARG A 93 17.02 11.73 1.70
CA ARG A 93 17.04 10.31 2.10
C ARG A 93 15.83 9.91 2.93
N ARG A 94 15.35 10.80 3.82
CA ARG A 94 14.17 10.56 4.66
C ARG A 94 12.88 10.32 3.87
N HIS A 95 12.64 11.08 2.80
CA HIS A 95 11.43 10.94 1.99
C HIS A 95 11.48 9.67 1.15
N ARG A 96 12.65 9.33 0.60
CA ARG A 96 12.86 8.05 -0.10
C ARG A 96 12.65 6.86 0.83
N ALA A 97 13.26 6.89 2.01
CA ALA A 97 13.09 5.84 3.00
C ALA A 97 11.62 5.69 3.42
N LEU A 98 10.90 6.81 3.58
CA LEU A 98 9.48 6.78 3.89
C LEU A 98 8.64 6.17 2.76
N VAL A 99 8.85 6.58 1.50
CA VAL A 99 8.16 5.99 0.34
C VAL A 99 8.43 4.49 0.24
N VAL A 100 9.69 4.06 0.37
CA VAL A 100 10.05 2.64 0.34
C VAL A 100 9.40 1.88 1.49
N GLY A 101 9.43 2.43 2.71
CA GLY A 101 8.80 1.81 3.88
C GLY A 101 7.28 1.65 3.71
N LEU A 102 6.60 2.65 3.17
CA LEU A 102 5.17 2.59 2.88
C LEU A 102 4.86 1.61 1.74
N ALA A 103 5.70 1.54 0.72
CA ALA A 103 5.54 0.56 -0.35
C ALA A 103 5.80 -0.88 0.12
N LEU A 104 6.68 -1.09 1.11
CA LEU A 104 6.86 -2.38 1.77
C LEU A 104 5.64 -2.75 2.62
N LEU A 105 5.05 -1.78 3.33
CA LEU A 105 3.79 -1.98 4.05
C LEU A 105 2.65 -2.35 3.07
N ALA A 106 2.57 -1.71 1.90
CA ALA A 106 1.63 -2.11 0.86
C ALA A 106 1.96 -3.49 0.25
N ALA A 107 3.25 -3.82 0.13
CA ALA A 107 3.68 -5.13 -0.38
C ALA A 107 3.22 -6.26 0.53
N ASP A 108 3.30 -6.07 1.85
CA ASP A 108 2.81 -7.02 2.84
C ASP A 108 1.36 -7.46 2.53
N ASP A 109 0.47 -6.50 2.34
CA ASP A 109 -0.95 -6.75 2.08
C ASP A 109 -1.19 -7.42 0.71
N SER A 110 -0.68 -6.79 -0.35
CA SER A 110 -0.93 -7.22 -1.72
C SER A 110 -0.33 -8.59 -2.03
N VAL A 111 0.83 -8.93 -1.45
CA VAL A 111 1.48 -10.24 -1.58
C VAL A 111 0.69 -11.30 -0.83
N GLN A 112 0.20 -11.01 0.37
CA GLN A 112 -0.65 -11.93 1.14
C GLN A 112 -1.90 -12.30 0.34
N HIS A 113 -2.62 -11.30 -0.19
CA HIS A 113 -3.85 -11.52 -0.94
C HIS A 113 -3.62 -12.15 -2.32
N ALA A 114 -2.51 -11.84 -2.98
CA ALA A 114 -2.20 -12.40 -4.29
C ALA A 114 -1.70 -13.85 -4.20
N LEU A 115 -0.83 -14.15 -3.23
CA LEU A 115 -0.08 -15.41 -3.19
C LEU A 115 -0.47 -16.34 -2.04
N GLY A 116 -1.22 -15.85 -1.04
CA GLY A 116 -1.64 -16.64 0.12
C GLY A 116 -0.50 -16.95 1.09
N VAL A 117 0.63 -16.26 0.97
CA VAL A 117 1.77 -16.40 1.87
C VAL A 117 1.53 -15.60 3.16
N VAL A 118 2.10 -16.05 4.27
CA VAL A 118 2.07 -15.30 5.52
C VAL A 118 2.98 -14.09 5.40
N THR A 119 2.46 -12.90 5.68
CA THR A 119 3.22 -11.65 5.70
C THR A 119 3.20 -11.04 7.12
N PRO A 120 4.29 -10.38 7.58
CA PRO A 120 4.42 -9.97 8.97
C PRO A 120 3.30 -9.06 9.50
N VAL A 121 2.88 -8.06 8.73
CA VAL A 121 1.88 -7.07 9.17
C VAL A 121 0.49 -7.67 9.19
N ASP A 122 0.11 -8.41 8.15
CA ASP A 122 -1.14 -9.15 8.14
C ASP A 122 -1.20 -10.22 9.26
N TRP A 123 -0.09 -10.92 9.51
CA TRP A 123 0.02 -11.85 10.63
C TRP A 123 -0.22 -11.14 11.97
N LEU A 124 0.47 -10.01 12.22
CA LEU A 124 0.29 -9.23 13.44
C LEU A 124 -1.14 -8.72 13.59
N TRP A 125 -1.75 -8.26 12.50
CA TRP A 125 -3.13 -7.79 12.46
C TRP A 125 -4.10 -8.90 12.86
N LYS A 126 -3.93 -10.12 12.32
CA LYS A 126 -4.74 -11.30 12.63
C LYS A 126 -4.50 -11.86 14.03
N HIS A 127 -3.31 -11.70 14.61
CA HIS A 127 -2.91 -12.30 15.90
C HIS A 127 -2.88 -11.32 17.08
N GLY A 128 -3.63 -10.22 17.01
CA GLY A 128 -3.86 -9.34 18.17
C GLY A 128 -3.74 -7.85 17.89
N GLY A 129 -3.19 -7.44 16.74
CA GLY A 129 -3.11 -6.03 16.34
C GLY A 129 -4.48 -5.36 16.28
N ARG A 130 -5.49 -6.06 15.73
CA ARG A 130 -6.90 -5.58 15.71
C ARG A 130 -7.43 -5.27 17.11
N LEU A 131 -7.12 -6.11 18.10
CA LEU A 131 -7.59 -5.94 19.48
C LEU A 131 -6.93 -4.74 20.16
N VAL A 132 -5.64 -4.50 19.92
CA VAL A 132 -4.92 -3.35 20.45
C VAL A 132 -5.48 -2.06 19.89
N VAL A 133 -5.66 -1.96 18.56
CA VAL A 133 -6.21 -0.76 17.91
C VAL A 133 -7.63 -0.48 18.41
N ARG A 134 -8.48 -1.52 18.52
CA ARG A 134 -9.84 -1.37 19.06
C ARG A 134 -9.82 -0.82 20.49
N ARG A 135 -8.99 -1.39 21.38
CA ARG A 135 -8.89 -0.93 22.78
C ARG A 135 -8.39 0.49 22.89
N LEU A 136 -7.40 0.88 22.08
CA LEU A 136 -6.94 2.26 22.04
C LEU A 136 -8.05 3.20 21.55
N GLY A 137 -8.80 2.81 20.52
CA GLY A 137 -9.97 3.57 20.07
C GLY A 137 -11.05 3.73 21.14
N GLU A 138 -11.35 2.68 21.90
CA GLU A 138 -12.28 2.72 23.03
C GLU A 138 -11.81 3.72 24.11
N VAL A 139 -10.50 3.76 24.40
CA VAL A 139 -9.90 4.67 25.38
C VAL A 139 -9.89 6.13 24.91
N PHE A 140 -9.53 6.39 23.66
CA PHE A 140 -9.31 7.76 23.17
C PHE A 140 -10.56 8.43 22.60
N VAL A 141 -11.53 7.65 22.09
CA VAL A 141 -12.71 8.19 21.38
C VAL A 141 -13.97 8.03 22.24
N GLY A 142 -13.92 7.32 23.38
CA GLY A 142 -15.06 7.19 24.29
C GLY A 142 -16.23 6.39 23.69
N TRP A 143 -15.97 5.48 22.75
CA TRP A 143 -16.99 4.59 22.22
C TRP A 143 -17.32 3.53 23.27
N SER A 144 -18.25 3.88 24.16
CA SER A 144 -19.01 2.90 24.91
C SER A 144 -19.89 2.19 23.89
N THR A 145 -19.57 0.94 23.54
CA THR A 145 -20.44 0.12 22.71
C THR A 145 -21.82 0.03 23.38
N VAL A 146 -22.79 0.77 22.85
CA VAL A 146 -24.21 0.43 23.03
C VAL A 146 -24.48 -0.74 22.08
N ILE A 147 -24.41 -1.94 22.67
CA ILE A 147 -24.98 -3.24 22.26
C ILE A 147 -24.74 -3.66 20.82
#